data_AF-A0A350M0I9-F1
#
_entry.id   AF-A0A350M0I9-F1
#
_cell.length_a   1.000
_cell.length_b   1.000
_cell.length_c   1.000
_cell.angle_alpha   90.00
_cell.angle_beta   90.00
_cell.angle_gamma   90.00
#
_symmetry.space_group_name_H-M   'P 1'
#
loop_
_entity.id
_entity.type
_entity.pdbx_description
1 polymer ?
#
loop_
_entity_poly.entity_id
_entity_poly.type
_entity_poly.pdbx_seq_one_letter_code
_entity_poly.pdbx_strand_id
1 'polypeptide(L)'
;MERIVVVSDLHLGEEYSSLKDKMILNEFVNELRGLGPIDQFVLIGDILDLSMASFHEAVVDGKILFEALSNIDIKEIVYVPGNHDHHIWVLEVEYRDIVQTIKNGNDPPSSPDYIRELKGNDSFISWIFPSSMRDRLTVKYPNHKAEIKEKNYFFHHGHYLSTEGGLLCGVDEAIEKNFPLNEFELHNSPIHELIQYQLEQSPIMQKK
;
A
#
# COMPACT_ATOMS: atom_id res chain seq x y z
N MET A 1 -22.13 -9.74 13.20
CA MET A 1 -21.54 -10.47 12.07
C MET A 1 -20.29 -9.71 11.69
N GLU A 2 -19.15 -10.38 11.64
CA GLU A 2 -17.89 -9.74 11.28
C GLU A 2 -17.92 -9.33 9.80
N ARG A 3 -17.59 -8.07 9.52
CA ARG A 3 -17.60 -7.50 8.17
C ARG A 3 -16.22 -6.94 7.83
N ILE A 4 -15.61 -7.57 6.84
CA ILE A 4 -14.38 -7.11 6.20
C ILE A 4 -14.73 -6.59 4.81
N VAL A 5 -14.33 -5.35 4.53
CA VAL A 5 -14.42 -4.76 3.19
C VAL A 5 -13.00 -4.60 2.66
N VAL A 6 -12.79 -5.02 1.42
CA VAL A 6 -11.46 -5.05 0.79
C VAL A 6 -11.56 -4.28 -0.53
N VAL A 7 -10.64 -3.34 -0.74
CA VAL A 7 -10.54 -2.54 -1.97
C VAL A 7 -9.09 -2.38 -2.39
N SER A 8 -8.85 -2.26 -3.69
CA SER A 8 -7.55 -2.27 -4.36
C SER A 8 -7.57 -1.30 -5.53
N ASP A 9 -6.40 -0.93 -6.07
CA ASP A 9 -6.26 -0.24 -7.36
C ASP A 9 -7.07 1.07 -7.43
N LEU A 10 -6.98 1.90 -6.38
CA LEU A 10 -7.65 3.19 -6.36
C LEU A 10 -6.88 4.26 -7.15
N HIS A 11 -5.56 4.08 -7.30
CA HIS A 11 -4.65 4.94 -8.05
C HIS A 11 -4.82 6.44 -7.76
N LEU A 12 -5.00 6.79 -6.48
CA LEU A 12 -5.22 8.17 -6.07
C LEU A 12 -3.99 9.02 -6.41
N GLY A 13 -4.19 10.15 -7.09
CA GLY A 13 -3.14 10.96 -7.69
C GLY A 13 -3.27 11.05 -9.22
N GLU A 14 -3.66 9.96 -9.88
CA GLU A 14 -3.79 9.93 -11.34
C GLU A 14 -5.03 10.67 -11.84
N GLU A 15 -4.97 11.30 -13.02
CA GLU A 15 -6.10 12.03 -13.61
C GLU A 15 -7.34 11.14 -13.83
N TYR A 16 -7.13 9.86 -14.11
CA TYR A 16 -8.18 8.90 -14.44
C TYR A 16 -8.65 8.05 -13.25
N SER A 17 -8.17 8.32 -12.04
CA SER A 17 -8.75 7.69 -10.83
C SER A 17 -10.23 8.06 -10.73
N SER A 18 -11.10 7.03 -10.71
CA SER A 18 -12.55 7.24 -10.67
C SER A 18 -12.99 7.98 -9.39
N LEU A 19 -12.22 7.86 -8.30
CA LEU A 19 -12.53 8.51 -7.03
C LEU A 19 -12.16 10.01 -7.00
N LYS A 20 -11.51 10.56 -8.05
CA LYS A 20 -11.43 12.02 -8.25
C LYS A 20 -12.78 12.63 -8.58
N ASP A 21 -13.65 11.88 -9.25
CA ASP A 21 -15.01 12.33 -9.50
C ASP A 21 -15.79 12.33 -8.17
N LYS A 22 -16.24 13.54 -7.77
CA LYS A 22 -16.96 13.72 -6.50
C LYS A 22 -18.27 12.93 -6.44
N MET A 23 -18.94 12.71 -7.57
CA MET A 23 -20.17 11.92 -7.62
C MET A 23 -19.84 10.45 -7.31
N ILE A 24 -18.82 9.89 -7.97
CA ILE A 24 -18.39 8.51 -7.75
C ILE A 24 -17.87 8.32 -6.32
N LEU A 25 -17.06 9.24 -5.81
CA LEU A 25 -16.60 9.21 -4.42
C LEU A 25 -17.76 9.19 -3.42
N ASN A 26 -18.76 10.06 -3.62
CA ASN A 26 -19.93 10.11 -2.75
C ASN A 26 -20.76 8.83 -2.82
N GLU A 27 -20.95 8.27 -4.02
CA GLU A 27 -21.62 6.98 -4.20
C GLU A 27 -20.86 5.86 -3.48
N PHE A 28 -19.55 5.77 -3.67
CA PHE A 28 -18.69 4.81 -2.99
C PHE A 28 -18.82 4.90 -1.46
N VAL A 29 -18.72 6.11 -0.89
CA VAL A 29 -18.86 6.35 0.55
C VAL A 29 -20.28 6.02 1.04
N ASN A 30 -21.31 6.30 0.25
CA ASN A 30 -22.70 5.98 0.59
C ASN A 30 -22.94 4.47 0.60
N GLU A 31 -22.41 3.73 -0.37
CA GLU A 31 -22.45 2.27 -0.41
C GLU A 31 -21.78 1.68 0.84
N LEU A 32 -20.57 2.13 1.17
CA LEU A 32 -19.88 1.71 2.39
C LEU A 32 -20.68 2.01 3.65
N ARG A 33 -21.31 3.19 3.75
CA ARG A 33 -22.17 3.55 4.89
C ARG A 33 -23.41 2.65 4.96
N GLY A 34 -23.98 2.29 3.81
CA GLY A 34 -25.14 1.40 3.70
C GLY A 34 -24.89 -0.02 4.24
N LEU A 35 -23.63 -0.46 4.27
CA LEU A 35 -23.24 -1.75 4.86
C LEU A 35 -23.39 -1.78 6.40
N GLY A 36 -23.45 -0.61 7.06
CA GLY A 36 -23.39 -0.49 8.52
C GLY A 36 -21.95 -0.62 9.05
N PRO A 37 -21.76 -0.99 10.34
CA PRO A 37 -20.44 -1.08 10.94
C PRO A 37 -19.51 -2.04 10.18
N ILE A 38 -18.26 -1.62 9.98
CA ILE A 38 -17.20 -2.37 9.30
C ILE A 38 -16.13 -2.72 10.35
N ASP A 39 -15.90 -4.01 10.56
CA ASP A 39 -14.89 -4.48 11.52
C ASP A 39 -13.46 -4.23 10.98
N GLN A 40 -13.26 -4.41 9.68
CA GLN A 40 -11.97 -4.15 9.04
C GLN A 40 -12.15 -3.63 7.61
N PHE A 41 -11.47 -2.53 7.30
CA PHE A 41 -11.37 -1.96 5.96
C PHE A 41 -9.95 -2.15 5.44
N VAL A 42 -9.78 -3.03 4.46
CA VAL A 42 -8.48 -3.43 3.92
C VAL A 42 -8.27 -2.71 2.59
N LEU A 43 -7.25 -1.85 2.57
CA LEU A 43 -6.70 -1.16 1.41
C LEU A 43 -5.53 -2.01 0.91
N ILE A 44 -5.73 -2.78 -0.17
CA ILE A 44 -4.77 -3.76 -0.65
C ILE A 44 -4.10 -3.33 -1.96
N GLY A 45 -3.11 -2.47 -1.83
CA GLY A 45 -2.22 -2.07 -2.91
C GLY A 45 -2.80 -1.11 -3.95
N ASP A 46 -1.86 -0.40 -4.59
CA ASP A 46 -2.10 0.64 -5.60
C ASP A 46 -3.19 1.62 -5.18
N ILE A 47 -3.12 2.06 -3.92
CA ILE A 47 -4.08 2.96 -3.31
C ILE A 47 -3.70 4.39 -3.64
N LEU A 48 -2.44 4.73 -3.38
CA LEU A 48 -1.82 5.97 -3.81
C LEU A 48 -0.97 5.68 -5.05
N ASP A 49 -1.05 6.53 -6.06
CA ASP A 49 -0.17 6.42 -7.21
C ASP A 49 1.03 7.34 -7.06
N LEU A 50 2.17 6.77 -6.67
CA LEU A 50 3.44 7.47 -6.67
C LEU A 50 4.31 7.06 -7.85
N SER A 51 3.78 6.20 -8.72
CA SER A 51 4.51 5.81 -9.91
C SER A 51 4.34 6.85 -11.01
N MET A 52 3.10 7.23 -11.30
CA MET A 52 2.76 8.11 -12.40
C MET A 52 2.41 9.53 -11.94
N ALA A 53 1.91 9.69 -10.71
CA ALA A 53 1.50 10.98 -10.17
C ALA A 53 2.55 11.59 -9.23
N SER A 54 2.48 12.90 -9.02
CA SER A 54 3.33 13.54 -8.02
C SER A 54 2.89 13.14 -6.61
N PHE A 55 3.85 13.09 -5.68
CA PHE A 55 3.57 12.95 -4.25
C PHE A 55 2.50 13.94 -3.75
N HIS A 56 2.50 15.15 -4.29
CA HIS A 56 1.52 16.17 -3.91
C HIS A 56 0.10 15.73 -4.29
N GLU A 57 -0.12 15.29 -5.52
CA GLU A 57 -1.43 14.85 -6.02
C GLU A 57 -1.92 13.62 -5.26
N ALA A 58 -1.09 12.59 -5.14
CA ALA A 58 -1.44 11.37 -4.42
C ALA A 58 -1.83 11.65 -2.95
N VAL A 59 -1.06 12.50 -2.25
CA VAL A 59 -1.36 12.88 -0.86
C VAL A 59 -2.64 13.72 -0.76
N VAL A 60 -2.88 14.64 -1.70
CA VAL A 60 -4.09 15.46 -1.72
C VAL A 60 -5.33 14.59 -1.93
N ASP A 61 -5.31 13.70 -2.91
CA ASP A 61 -6.43 12.80 -3.21
C ASP A 61 -6.65 11.78 -2.09
N GLY A 62 -5.57 11.22 -1.55
CA GLY A 62 -5.61 10.36 -0.36
C GLY A 62 -6.31 11.03 0.81
N LYS A 63 -5.96 12.29 1.12
CA LYS A 63 -6.61 13.07 2.17
C LYS A 63 -8.10 13.26 1.90
N ILE A 64 -8.50 13.53 0.67
CA ILE A 64 -9.92 13.71 0.30
C ILE A 64 -10.70 12.41 0.55
N LEU A 65 -10.19 11.26 0.11
CA LEU A 65 -10.83 9.97 0.35
C LEU A 65 -10.91 9.65 1.85
N PHE A 66 -9.78 9.73 2.57
CA PHE A 66 -9.74 9.33 3.98
C PHE A 66 -10.57 10.26 4.87
N GLU A 67 -10.66 11.55 4.55
CA GLU A 67 -11.60 12.46 5.20
C GLU A 67 -13.06 12.03 4.97
N ALA A 68 -13.42 11.62 3.75
CA ALA A 68 -14.76 11.13 3.46
C ALA A 68 -15.08 9.84 4.23
N LEU A 69 -14.11 8.92 4.34
CA LEU A 69 -14.22 7.67 5.10
C LEU A 69 -14.31 7.87 6.61
N SER A 70 -13.85 9.01 7.15
CA SER A 70 -13.91 9.30 8.60
C SER A 70 -15.32 9.33 9.18
N ASN A 71 -16.33 9.50 8.32
CA ASN A 71 -17.75 9.50 8.67
C ASN A 71 -18.39 8.10 8.61
N ILE A 72 -17.59 7.05 8.45
CA ILE A 72 -18.01 5.65 8.41
C ILE A 72 -17.57 4.97 9.71
N ASP A 73 -18.42 4.10 10.25
CA ASP A 73 -18.10 3.30 11.43
C ASP A 73 -17.15 2.15 11.05
N ILE A 74 -15.86 2.48 10.94
CA ILE A 74 -14.77 1.54 10.65
C ILE A 74 -13.95 1.35 11.92
N LYS A 75 -13.82 0.09 12.36
CA LYS A 75 -13.09 -0.27 13.58
C LYS A 75 -11.58 -0.39 13.36
N GLU A 76 -11.16 -1.03 12.28
CA GLU A 76 -9.75 -1.22 11.89
C GLU A 76 -9.55 -0.90 10.41
N ILE A 77 -8.40 -0.31 10.08
CA ILE A 77 -7.96 -0.07 8.71
C ILE A 77 -6.63 -0.78 8.53
N VAL A 78 -6.53 -1.60 7.49
CA VAL A 78 -5.26 -2.22 7.10
C VAL A 78 -4.84 -1.66 5.76
N TYR A 79 -3.62 -1.12 5.68
CA TYR A 79 -3.02 -0.64 4.45
C TYR A 79 -1.88 -1.56 4.06
N VAL A 80 -1.98 -2.17 2.89
CA VAL A 80 -0.92 -2.99 2.29
C VAL A 80 -0.42 -2.25 1.06
N PRO A 81 0.83 -1.73 1.07
CA PRO A 81 1.40 -1.11 -0.11
C PRO A 81 1.51 -2.09 -1.29
N GLY A 82 1.15 -1.61 -2.48
CA GLY A 82 1.33 -2.24 -3.76
C GLY A 82 2.56 -1.73 -4.50
N ASN A 83 2.62 -1.89 -5.83
CA ASN A 83 3.76 -1.45 -6.62
C ASN A 83 3.73 0.06 -6.93
N HIS A 84 2.55 0.67 -7.08
CA HIS A 84 2.41 2.11 -7.34
C HIS A 84 2.70 2.97 -6.10
N ASP A 85 2.51 2.42 -4.90
CA ASP A 85 2.82 3.06 -3.61
C ASP A 85 3.94 2.36 -2.84
N HIS A 86 4.71 1.46 -3.48
CA HIS A 86 5.82 0.75 -2.82
C HIS A 86 6.87 1.72 -2.28
N HIS A 87 7.11 2.82 -3.01
CA HIS A 87 8.11 3.80 -2.63
C HIS A 87 7.85 4.42 -1.24
N ILE A 88 6.59 4.53 -0.82
CA ILE A 88 6.26 4.92 0.56
C ILE A 88 6.79 3.92 1.59
N TRP A 89 6.66 2.62 1.32
CA TRP A 89 7.12 1.57 2.22
C TRP A 89 8.65 1.58 2.32
N VAL A 90 9.32 1.72 1.17
CA VAL A 90 10.79 1.85 1.13
C VAL A 90 11.25 3.05 1.95
N LEU A 91 10.65 4.23 1.73
CA LEU A 91 10.96 5.43 2.51
C LEU A 91 10.78 5.24 4.01
N GLU A 92 9.71 4.57 4.43
CA GLU A 92 9.42 4.28 5.83
C GLU A 92 10.50 3.38 6.46
N VAL A 93 10.83 2.28 5.78
CA VAL A 93 11.83 1.31 6.23
C VAL A 93 13.22 1.94 6.25
N GLU A 94 13.64 2.61 5.17
CA GLU A 94 14.96 3.23 5.10
C GLU A 94 15.12 4.37 6.09
N TYR A 95 14.11 5.22 6.26
CA TYR A 95 14.17 6.28 7.25
C TYR A 95 14.36 5.72 8.65
N ARG A 96 13.62 4.65 9.00
CA ARG A 96 13.67 4.05 10.34
C ARG A 96 14.94 3.24 10.58
N ASP A 97 15.26 2.32 9.68
CA ASP A 97 16.29 1.31 9.92
C ASP A 97 17.69 1.81 9.51
N ILE A 98 17.77 2.73 8.54
CA ILE A 98 19.05 3.28 8.05
C ILE A 98 19.27 4.69 8.61
N VAL A 99 18.40 5.64 8.29
CA VAL A 99 18.63 7.06 8.59
C VAL A 99 18.66 7.31 10.10
N GLN A 100 17.69 6.80 10.87
CA GLN A 100 17.71 6.98 12.33
C GLN A 100 18.90 6.27 12.99
N THR A 101 19.27 5.08 12.52
CA THR A 101 20.40 4.30 13.05
C THR A 101 21.71 5.09 12.92
N ILE A 102 21.96 5.64 11.73
CA ILE A 102 23.12 6.50 11.46
C ILE A 102 23.08 7.78 12.31
N LYS A 103 21.91 8.45 12.41
CA LYS A 103 21.75 9.65 13.24
C LYS A 103 22.03 9.40 14.73
N ASN A 104 21.82 8.17 15.18
CA ASN A 104 22.13 7.73 16.55
C ASN A 104 23.59 7.26 16.73
N GLY A 105 24.43 7.36 15.68
CA GLY A 105 25.85 7.02 15.73
C GLY A 105 26.16 5.53 15.60
N ASN A 106 25.21 4.73 15.12
CA ASN A 106 25.38 3.29 14.89
C ASN A 106 25.49 2.97 13.40
N ASP A 107 26.10 1.83 13.08
CA ASP A 107 26.07 1.30 11.71
C ASP A 107 24.68 0.71 11.39
N PRO A 108 24.13 0.97 10.19
CA PRO A 108 22.86 0.40 9.76
C PRO A 108 22.96 -1.14 9.60
N PRO A 109 21.82 -1.86 9.67
CA PRO A 109 21.82 -3.30 9.45
C PRO A 109 22.27 -3.64 8.02
N SER A 110 22.82 -4.84 7.83
CA SER A 110 23.21 -5.33 6.49
C SER A 110 22.02 -5.51 5.55
N SER A 111 20.81 -5.69 6.10
CA SER A 111 19.56 -5.78 5.37
C SER A 111 18.45 -5.16 6.25
N PRO A 112 17.73 -4.13 5.75
CA PRO A 112 16.57 -3.59 6.44
C PRO A 112 15.42 -4.60 6.52
N ASP A 113 14.56 -4.44 7.52
CA ASP A 113 13.42 -5.34 7.73
C ASP A 113 12.16 -4.79 7.04
N TYR A 114 11.91 -5.29 5.83
CA TYR A 114 10.76 -4.91 5.01
C TYR A 114 9.49 -5.71 5.34
N ILE A 115 9.56 -6.76 6.15
CA ILE A 115 8.40 -7.61 6.47
C ILE A 115 7.93 -7.27 7.88
N ARG A 116 7.03 -6.29 7.97
CA ARG A 116 6.60 -5.77 9.27
C ARG A 116 5.24 -5.11 9.24
N GLU A 117 4.79 -4.83 10.45
CA GLU A 117 3.55 -4.13 10.76
C GLU A 117 3.87 -2.85 11.53
N LEU A 118 3.30 -1.73 11.09
CA LEU A 118 3.40 -0.41 11.73
C LEU A 118 2.00 0.07 12.11
N LYS A 119 1.81 0.53 13.35
CA LYS A 119 0.51 0.94 13.85
C LYS A 119 0.41 2.45 14.01
N GLY A 120 -0.66 3.02 13.48
CA GLY A 120 -0.99 4.42 13.57
C GLY A 120 0.21 5.33 13.33
N ASN A 121 0.55 6.14 14.33
CA ASN A 121 1.61 7.14 14.23
C ASN A 121 3.03 6.57 14.08
N ASP A 122 3.23 5.26 14.20
CA ASP A 122 4.51 4.61 13.88
C ASP A 122 4.80 4.61 12.37
N SER A 123 3.79 4.81 11.53
CA SER A 123 3.94 5.01 10.08
C SER A 123 3.66 6.45 9.70
N PHE A 124 4.51 7.03 8.84
CA PHE A 124 4.28 8.38 8.32
C PHE A 124 3.03 8.46 7.42
N ILE A 125 2.62 7.35 6.77
CA ILE A 125 1.37 7.28 5.98
C ILE A 125 0.16 7.71 6.81
N SER A 126 0.15 7.41 8.12
CA SER A 126 -0.95 7.79 9.02
C SER A 126 -1.24 9.30 9.01
N TRP A 127 -0.29 10.13 8.59
CA TRP A 127 -0.46 11.59 8.50
C TRP A 127 -1.23 12.04 7.25
N ILE A 128 -1.47 11.15 6.29
CA ILE A 128 -2.43 11.32 5.20
C ILE A 128 -3.87 11.10 5.72
N PHE A 129 -4.03 10.24 6.74
CA PHE A 129 -5.32 9.99 7.37
C PHE A 129 -5.72 11.11 8.34
N PRO A 130 -7.04 11.38 8.48
CA PRO A 130 -7.56 12.22 9.53
C PRO A 130 -7.15 11.72 10.91
N SER A 131 -6.90 12.65 11.84
CA SER A 131 -6.46 12.30 13.21
C SER A 131 -7.36 11.29 13.92
N SER A 132 -8.67 11.31 13.65
CA SER A 132 -9.68 10.41 14.21
C SER A 132 -9.55 8.95 13.77
N MET A 133 -8.78 8.67 12.73
CA MET A 133 -8.62 7.35 12.11
C MET A 133 -7.23 6.74 12.35
N ARG A 134 -6.24 7.55 12.75
CA ARG A 134 -4.84 7.10 12.83
C ARG A 134 -4.64 5.92 13.77
N ASP A 135 -5.27 5.94 14.94
CA ASP A 135 -5.14 4.87 15.93
C ASP A 135 -5.78 3.54 15.47
N ARG A 136 -6.55 3.58 14.37
CA ARG A 136 -7.18 2.41 13.75
C ARG A 136 -6.38 1.88 12.56
N LEU A 137 -5.38 2.62 12.10
CA LEU A 137 -4.57 2.27 10.95
C LEU A 137 -3.47 1.30 11.33
N THR A 138 -3.32 0.26 10.53
CA THR A 138 -2.17 -0.63 10.55
C THR A 138 -1.62 -0.76 9.13
N VAL A 139 -0.37 -0.36 8.92
CA VAL A 139 0.33 -0.53 7.65
C VAL A 139 1.12 -1.84 7.74
N LYS A 140 0.87 -2.76 6.80
CA LYS A 140 1.54 -4.06 6.75
C LYS A 140 2.12 -4.27 5.37
N TYR A 141 3.32 -4.82 5.32
CA TYR A 141 3.88 -5.32 4.08
C TYR A 141 4.57 -6.66 4.35
N PRO A 142 4.44 -7.63 3.44
CA PRO A 142 3.80 -7.51 2.14
C PRO A 142 2.32 -7.90 2.09
N ASN A 143 1.84 -8.54 3.16
CA ASN A 143 0.62 -9.30 3.13
C ASN A 143 -0.25 -8.99 4.33
N HIS A 144 -1.55 -9.22 4.17
CA HIS A 144 -2.50 -9.22 5.27
C HIS A 144 -3.21 -10.57 5.38
N LYS A 145 -3.46 -11.00 6.61
CA LYS A 145 -4.19 -12.22 6.92
C LYS A 145 -5.36 -11.87 7.83
N ALA A 146 -6.56 -12.27 7.45
CA ALA A 146 -7.74 -12.18 8.30
C ALA A 146 -8.29 -13.58 8.60
N GLU A 147 -8.84 -13.75 9.80
CA GLU A 147 -9.54 -14.96 10.19
C GLU A 147 -11.03 -14.66 10.34
N ILE A 148 -11.88 -15.30 9.54
CA ILE A 148 -13.34 -15.14 9.60
C ILE A 148 -13.96 -16.51 9.81
N LYS A 149 -14.66 -16.71 10.94
CA LYS A 149 -15.31 -17.99 11.29
C LYS A 149 -14.37 -19.19 11.13
N GLU A 150 -13.18 -19.10 11.74
CA GLU A 150 -12.13 -20.14 11.71
C GLU A 150 -11.53 -20.42 10.31
N LYS A 151 -11.82 -19.57 9.32
CA LYS A 151 -11.20 -19.63 7.99
C LYS A 151 -10.20 -18.51 7.82
N ASN A 152 -9.03 -18.85 7.31
CA ASN A 152 -7.98 -17.89 6.99
C ASN A 152 -8.19 -17.35 5.57
N TYR A 153 -8.21 -16.03 5.46
CA TYR A 153 -8.19 -15.28 4.22
C TYR A 153 -6.85 -14.58 4.11
N PHE A 154 -6.18 -14.77 2.98
CA PHE A 154 -4.89 -14.17 2.69
C PHE A 154 -5.05 -13.13 1.60
N PHE A 155 -4.53 -11.95 1.88
CA PHE A 155 -4.63 -10.75 1.07
C PHE A 155 -3.22 -10.35 0.67
N HIS A 156 -2.98 -10.34 -0.64
CA HIS A 156 -1.71 -9.95 -1.25
C HIS A 156 -1.96 -9.02 -2.44
N HIS A 157 -1.11 -8.01 -2.64
CA HIS A 157 -1.12 -7.15 -3.82
C HIS A 157 0.03 -7.51 -4.77
N GLY A 158 -0.32 -7.84 -6.01
CA GLY A 158 0.66 -8.07 -7.08
C GLY A 158 0.43 -9.35 -7.87
N HIS A 159 1.38 -9.63 -8.75
CA HIS A 159 1.33 -10.74 -9.71
C HIS A 159 1.70 -12.11 -9.11
N TYR A 160 1.45 -12.34 -7.81
CA TYR A 160 1.80 -13.58 -7.09
C TYR A 160 1.14 -14.86 -7.62
N LEU A 161 0.31 -14.80 -8.65
CA LEU A 161 -0.17 -15.99 -9.35
C LEU A 161 -0.15 -15.82 -10.88
N SER A 162 0.47 -14.74 -11.39
CA SER A 162 0.58 -14.57 -12.85
C SER A 162 1.89 -15.19 -13.33
N THR A 163 1.77 -16.04 -14.34
CA THR A 163 2.90 -16.54 -15.13
C THR A 163 3.37 -15.50 -16.16
N GLU A 164 2.55 -14.49 -16.42
CA GLU A 164 2.80 -13.39 -17.35
C GLU A 164 2.70 -12.07 -16.58
N GLY A 165 3.83 -11.39 -16.40
CA GLY A 165 3.90 -10.09 -15.73
C GLY A 165 5.14 -9.87 -14.87
N GLY A 166 5.70 -10.94 -14.29
CA GLY A 166 7.00 -10.87 -13.64
C GLY A 166 8.12 -10.95 -14.67
N LEU A 167 8.86 -9.86 -14.90
CA LEU A 167 10.08 -9.93 -15.70
C LEU A 167 11.10 -10.92 -15.11
N LEU A 168 10.94 -11.30 -13.83
CA LEU A 168 11.71 -12.31 -13.14
C LEU A 168 10.78 -13.20 -12.30
N CYS A 169 10.87 -14.50 -12.60
CA CYS A 169 10.32 -15.60 -11.82
C CYS A 169 8.79 -15.61 -11.69
N GLY A 170 8.12 -16.44 -12.51
CA GLY A 170 6.75 -16.83 -12.24
C GLY A 170 6.66 -17.63 -10.95
N VAL A 171 5.47 -17.69 -10.37
CA VAL A 171 5.22 -18.39 -9.09
C VAL A 171 5.53 -19.88 -9.18
N ASP A 172 5.43 -20.43 -10.38
CA ASP A 172 5.86 -21.79 -10.70
C ASP A 172 7.36 -21.99 -10.41
N GLU A 173 8.23 -21.06 -10.79
CA GLU A 173 9.67 -21.14 -10.48
C GLU A 173 9.96 -20.93 -8.99
N ALA A 174 9.18 -20.09 -8.30
CA ALA A 174 9.34 -19.85 -6.86
C ALA A 174 8.98 -21.10 -6.04
N ILE A 175 7.91 -21.80 -6.45
CA ILE A 175 7.48 -23.08 -5.89
C ILE A 175 8.51 -24.16 -6.20
N GLU A 176 9.04 -24.24 -7.43
CA GLU A 176 10.08 -25.20 -7.79
C GLU A 176 11.40 -24.99 -7.02
N LYS A 177 11.77 -23.73 -6.77
CA LYS A 177 13.01 -23.36 -6.06
C LYS A 177 12.83 -23.25 -4.54
N ASN A 178 11.62 -23.45 -4.03
CA ASN A 178 11.29 -23.40 -2.61
C ASN A 178 11.65 -22.05 -1.95
N PHE A 179 11.50 -20.95 -2.68
CA PHE A 179 11.70 -19.61 -2.13
C PHE A 179 10.66 -19.37 -1.03
N PRO A 180 11.05 -18.88 0.16
CA PRO A 180 10.07 -18.48 1.14
C PRO A 180 9.29 -17.28 0.58
N LEU A 181 7.96 -17.33 0.65
CA LEU A 181 7.03 -16.38 0.02
C LEU A 181 7.40 -14.90 0.25
N ASN A 182 7.96 -14.62 1.43
CA ASN A 182 8.36 -13.30 1.88
C ASN A 182 9.63 -12.75 1.18
N GLU A 183 10.52 -13.61 0.67
CA GLU A 183 11.72 -13.19 -0.08
C GLU A 183 11.41 -12.88 -1.56
N PHE A 184 10.37 -13.50 -2.10
CA PHE A 184 9.97 -13.36 -3.50
C PHE A 184 9.50 -11.94 -3.85
N GLU A 185 8.74 -11.33 -2.95
CA GLU A 185 8.20 -9.98 -3.12
C GLU A 185 9.27 -8.88 -3.03
N LEU A 186 10.28 -9.11 -2.19
CA LEU A 186 11.44 -8.23 -2.04
C LEU A 186 12.26 -8.12 -3.33
N HIS A 187 12.09 -9.04 -4.28
CA HIS A 187 12.81 -9.01 -5.55
C HIS A 187 12.03 -8.35 -6.68
N ASN A 188 10.70 -8.47 -6.71
CA ASN A 188 9.91 -7.87 -7.78
C ASN A 188 9.72 -6.36 -7.60
N SER A 189 9.47 -5.91 -6.37
CA SER A 189 9.19 -4.49 -6.11
C SER A 189 10.37 -3.54 -6.42
N PRO A 190 11.64 -3.86 -6.05
CA PRO A 190 12.79 -3.03 -6.43
C PRO A 190 13.11 -3.03 -7.91
N ILE A 191 12.64 -4.01 -8.69
CA ILE A 191 12.86 -4.06 -10.14
C ILE A 191 11.84 -3.19 -10.85
N HIS A 192 10.61 -3.15 -10.36
CA HIS A 192 9.65 -2.11 -10.76
C HIS A 192 10.20 -0.73 -10.41
N GLU A 193 10.71 -0.53 -9.19
CA GLU A 193 11.33 0.75 -8.79
C GLU A 193 12.56 1.09 -9.64
N LEU A 194 13.41 0.11 -10.01
CA LEU A 194 14.55 0.30 -10.92
C LEU A 194 14.11 0.70 -12.33
N ILE A 195 13.12 0.00 -12.89
CA ILE A 195 12.53 0.32 -14.19
C ILE A 195 11.94 1.72 -14.15
N GLN A 196 11.22 2.04 -13.08
CA GLN A 196 10.56 3.32 -12.90
C GLN A 196 11.57 4.48 -12.74
N TYR A 197 12.57 4.34 -11.86
CA TYR A 197 13.67 5.31 -11.70
C TYR A 197 14.43 5.55 -13.01
N GLN A 198 14.66 4.50 -13.82
CA GLN A 198 15.40 4.63 -15.07
C GLN A 198 14.57 5.16 -16.24
N LEU A 199 13.26 4.86 -16.29
CA LEU A 199 12.39 5.28 -17.38
C LEU A 199 11.75 6.65 -17.15
N GLU A 200 11.40 7.00 -15.90
CA GLU A 200 10.60 8.20 -15.62
C GLU A 200 11.43 9.40 -15.14
N GLN A 201 12.57 9.18 -14.47
CA GLN A 201 13.50 10.27 -14.12
C GLN A 201 14.49 10.63 -15.23
N SER A 202 14.38 10.00 -16.40
CA SER A 202 15.13 10.44 -17.57
C SER A 202 14.55 11.77 -18.08
N PRO A 203 15.33 12.87 -18.14
CA PRO A 203 14.85 14.20 -18.58
C PRO A 203 14.33 14.26 -20.03
N ILE A 204 14.36 13.13 -20.73
CA ILE A 204 14.03 13.00 -22.14
C ILE A 204 12.50 12.88 -22.36
N MET A 205 11.72 12.44 -21.37
CA MET A 205 10.25 12.34 -21.49
C MET A 205 9.45 13.51 -20.91
N GLN A 206 10.07 14.43 -20.16
CA GLN A 206 9.41 15.66 -19.67
C GLN A 206 9.41 16.81 -20.71
N LYS A 207 9.14 16.48 -21.98
CA LYS A 207 8.87 17.48 -23.01
C LYS A 207 7.67 17.08 -23.86
N LYS A 208 6.49 17.53 -23.44
CA LYS A 208 5.62 18.43 -24.23
C LYS A 208 4.43 18.89 -23.41
#